data_AF-A0A8W8NTW0-F1
#
_entry.id   AF-A0A8W8NTW0-F1
#
_cell.length_a   1.000
_cell.length_b   1.000
_cell.length_c   1.000
_cell.angle_alpha   90.00
_cell.angle_beta   90.00
_cell.angle_gamma   90.00
#
_symmetry.space_group_name_H-M   'P 1'
#
loop_
_entity.id
_entity.type
_entity.pdbx_description
1 polymer ?
#
loop_
_entity_poly.entity_id
_entity_poly.type
_entity_poly.pdbx_seq_one_letter_code
_entity_poly.pdbx_strand_id
1 'polypeptide(L)'
;MQCFDLRNVIFITNKWDTLYSEDYSSDEDEETKTWNTLKFDIKNRWPSVREELIFKMNLKDVSSGKTNTSMTKFEEFKRVLESMVKKAENNRLLQHLRFLQQVLTPLSKGLSARIELKKKTEEECLSLLERHRKKIDELTKECIEARNAFLVKNIKAKEDIAQGCYEYMSTSVGKTKVLNPPNRTPIAYVNRYTVNFEKEIEGRVDLYVEKYLQSDDVLKMYESIQKDINTFCEKVISDLSGMEDDWIKNTSDTWPLSTIKLLLSLVVFTSPVWLTALTVGFGVSAAAAAGLVYILVGTASVLLNKNTDKDLNDEYKKQLRTIRKKICDHLDENCGVVIIKLISKVTEDVLPKKLQTFKTMIQQISESRDEITANQRRLKVNADKIRNMEETVSKLAECLNS
;
A
#
# COMPACT_ATOMS: atom_id res chain seq x y z
N MET A 1 -0.18 6.31 11.91
CA MET A 1 -1.09 7.22 11.19
C MET A 1 -0.62 7.29 9.75
N GLN A 2 -1.49 7.01 8.77
CA GLN A 2 -1.20 7.43 7.40
C GLN A 2 -1.32 8.95 7.37
N CYS A 3 -0.19 9.64 7.42
CA CYS A 3 -0.17 11.11 7.37
C CYS A 3 -0.27 11.63 5.93
N PHE A 4 -0.28 10.75 4.93
CA PHE A 4 -0.18 11.13 3.52
C PHE A 4 -1.00 10.17 2.63
N ASP A 5 -2.03 10.70 1.97
CA ASP A 5 -2.80 10.01 0.93
C ASP A 5 -2.54 10.73 -0.40
N LEU A 6 -1.96 10.01 -1.36
CA LEU A 6 -1.60 10.53 -2.68
C LEU A 6 -2.81 11.08 -3.46
N ARG A 7 -4.03 10.63 -3.13
CA ARG A 7 -5.28 11.11 -3.75
C ARG A 7 -5.70 12.49 -3.23
N ASN A 8 -5.10 12.95 -2.13
CA ASN A 8 -5.37 14.23 -1.50
C ASN A 8 -4.26 15.26 -1.75
N VAL A 9 -3.40 15.04 -2.76
CA VAL A 9 -2.38 16.00 -3.16
C VAL A 9 -3.00 17.03 -4.11
N ILE A 10 -2.77 18.32 -3.81
CA ILE A 10 -3.20 19.45 -4.64
C ILE A 10 -1.96 20.02 -5.34
N PHE A 11 -2.04 20.23 -6.65
CA PHE A 11 -1.02 20.92 -7.42
C PHE A 11 -1.50 22.34 -7.73
N ILE A 12 -0.66 23.33 -7.42
CA ILE A 12 -0.89 24.72 -7.80
C ILE A 12 0.22 25.11 -8.76
N THR A 13 -0.16 25.46 -9.98
CA THR A 13 0.74 25.92 -11.02
C THR A 13 0.58 27.43 -11.12
N ASN A 14 1.64 28.17 -10.82
CA ASN A 14 1.65 29.63 -10.70
C ASN A 14 2.55 30.28 -11.75
N LYS A 15 2.46 31.61 -11.89
CA LYS A 15 3.27 32.45 -12.79
C LYS A 15 3.00 32.24 -14.27
N TRP A 16 1.74 31.98 -14.63
CA TRP A 16 1.33 31.84 -16.03
C TRP A 16 1.45 33.16 -16.83
N ASP A 17 1.62 34.31 -16.17
CA ASP A 17 1.94 35.59 -16.84
C ASP A 17 3.31 35.62 -17.52
N THR A 18 4.22 34.69 -17.21
CA THR A 18 5.57 34.69 -17.78
C THR A 18 5.68 33.99 -19.13
N LEU A 19 4.59 33.42 -19.65
CA LEU A 19 4.59 32.67 -20.92
C LEU A 19 4.29 33.55 -22.14
N TYR A 20 3.91 34.81 -21.96
CA TYR A 20 3.74 35.74 -23.07
C TYR A 20 5.10 36.33 -23.44
N SER A 21 5.68 35.87 -24.55
CA SER A 21 6.79 36.56 -25.23
C SER A 21 6.24 37.44 -26.35
N GLU A 22 6.73 38.67 -26.48
CA GLU A 22 6.20 39.69 -27.39
C GLU A 22 6.45 39.41 -28.90
N ASP A 23 7.01 38.26 -29.28
CA ASP A 23 7.75 38.14 -30.54
C ASP A 23 7.42 36.98 -31.50
N TYR A 24 6.34 36.20 -31.31
CA TYR A 24 6.02 35.14 -32.29
C TYR A 24 4.57 35.17 -32.79
N SER A 25 4.43 35.68 -34.01
CA SER A 25 3.30 35.38 -34.90
C SER A 25 3.44 33.95 -35.43
N SER A 26 2.40 33.14 -35.21
CA SER A 26 2.12 31.81 -35.79
C SER A 26 2.26 30.63 -34.81
N ASP A 27 1.11 29.97 -34.65
CA ASP A 27 0.87 28.57 -34.27
C ASP A 27 0.75 28.18 -32.79
N GLU A 28 -0.50 27.90 -32.40
CA GLU A 28 -0.97 27.12 -31.25
C GLU A 28 -0.47 27.54 -29.87
N ASP A 29 -1.21 28.49 -29.27
CA ASP A 29 -1.32 28.81 -27.83
C ASP A 29 -0.29 28.08 -26.93
N GLU A 30 0.92 28.65 -26.84
CA GLU A 30 2.05 28.15 -26.05
C GLU A 30 1.64 27.85 -24.59
N GLU A 31 0.67 28.60 -24.08
CA GLU A 31 0.05 28.41 -22.77
C GLU A 31 -0.69 27.07 -22.68
N THR A 32 -1.43 26.69 -23.73
CA THR A 32 -2.16 25.42 -23.82
C THR A 32 -1.19 24.25 -23.98
N LYS A 33 -0.15 24.38 -24.82
CA LYS A 33 0.89 23.34 -24.97
C LYS A 33 1.62 23.09 -23.65
N THR A 34 2.07 24.16 -22.99
CA THR A 34 2.74 24.09 -21.69
C THR A 34 1.85 23.46 -20.62
N TRP A 35 0.56 23.82 -20.59
CA TRP A 35 -0.41 23.23 -19.68
C TRP A 35 -0.60 21.72 -19.90
N ASN A 36 -0.76 21.29 -21.15
CA ASN A 36 -0.95 19.89 -21.48
C ASN A 36 0.28 19.04 -21.11
N THR A 37 1.49 19.53 -21.40
CA THR A 37 2.74 18.86 -21.01
C THR A 37 2.85 18.74 -19.50
N LEU A 38 2.62 19.82 -18.75
CA LEU A 38 2.72 19.80 -17.30
C LEU A 38 1.70 18.86 -16.65
N LYS A 39 0.46 18.87 -17.16
CA LYS A 39 -0.60 17.98 -16.69
C LYS A 39 -0.26 16.51 -16.95
N PHE A 40 0.27 16.19 -18.13
CA PHE A 40 0.76 14.85 -18.47
C PHE A 40 1.88 14.40 -17.53
N ASP A 41 2.87 15.27 -17.28
CA ASP A 41 3.99 14.96 -16.38
C ASP A 41 3.55 14.72 -14.94
N ILE A 42 2.62 15.55 -14.43
CA ILE A 42 2.03 15.35 -13.09
C ILE A 42 1.30 14.01 -13.04
N LYS A 43 0.47 13.67 -14.05
CA LYS A 43 -0.31 12.43 -14.05
C LYS A 43 0.56 11.18 -14.21
N ASN A 44 1.67 11.27 -14.94
CA ASN A 44 2.61 10.15 -15.06
C ASN A 44 3.39 9.91 -13.76
N ARG A 45 3.84 10.99 -13.11
CA ARG A 45 4.58 10.88 -11.84
C ARG A 45 3.67 10.61 -10.64
N TRP A 46 2.41 11.07 -10.71
CA TRP A 46 1.41 10.95 -9.64
C TRP A 46 0.07 10.45 -10.20
N PRO A 47 -0.04 9.17 -10.60
CA PRO A 47 -1.23 8.63 -11.25
C PRO A 47 -2.52 8.80 -10.44
N SER A 48 -2.39 8.68 -9.11
CA SER A 48 -3.48 8.78 -8.13
C SER A 48 -4.07 10.18 -7.95
N VAL A 49 -3.44 11.22 -8.49
CA VAL A 49 -3.90 12.60 -8.38
C VAL A 49 -5.05 12.84 -9.36
N ARG A 50 -6.16 13.36 -8.86
CA ARG A 50 -7.32 13.70 -9.69
C ARG A 50 -7.07 15.03 -10.40
N GLU A 51 -7.48 15.13 -11.66
CA GLU A 51 -7.22 16.32 -12.47
C GLU A 51 -7.88 17.59 -11.88
N GLU A 52 -9.02 17.43 -11.22
CA GLU A 52 -9.71 18.49 -10.46
C GLU A 52 -8.90 19.07 -9.30
N LEU A 53 -7.79 18.44 -8.91
CA LEU A 53 -6.87 18.94 -7.88
C LEU A 53 -5.62 19.60 -8.47
N ILE A 54 -5.56 19.81 -9.79
CA ILE A 54 -4.47 20.51 -10.48
C ILE A 54 -4.99 21.87 -10.92
N PHE A 55 -4.56 22.91 -10.21
CA PHE A 55 -5.02 24.27 -10.43
C PHE A 55 -4.02 25.06 -11.28
N LYS A 56 -4.55 25.70 -12.32
CA LYS A 56 -3.88 26.72 -13.13
C LYS A 56 -4.35 28.10 -12.66
N MET A 57 -3.46 28.88 -12.07
CA MET A 57 -3.81 30.24 -11.60
C MET A 57 -2.59 31.16 -11.55
N ASN A 58 -2.81 32.46 -11.60
CA ASN A 58 -1.77 33.45 -11.34
C ASN A 58 -2.00 34.16 -10.00
N LEU A 59 -1.13 33.92 -9.02
CA LEU A 59 -1.26 34.53 -7.70
C LEU A 59 -1.05 36.05 -7.70
N LYS A 60 -0.37 36.62 -8.70
CA LYS A 60 -0.25 38.08 -8.86
C LYS A 60 -1.60 38.72 -9.20
N ASP A 61 -2.41 38.04 -10.00
CA ASP A 61 -3.75 38.51 -10.32
C ASP A 61 -4.68 38.39 -9.12
N VAL A 62 -4.59 37.26 -8.40
CA VAL A 62 -5.33 37.01 -7.16
C VAL A 62 -5.02 38.10 -6.11
N SER A 63 -3.73 38.41 -5.90
CA SER A 63 -3.32 39.42 -4.91
C SER A 63 -3.72 40.84 -5.30
N SER A 64 -3.88 41.11 -6.59
CA SER A 64 -4.36 42.40 -7.11
C SER A 64 -5.88 42.59 -6.99
N GLY A 65 -6.63 41.56 -6.56
CA GLY A 65 -8.09 41.62 -6.38
C GLY A 65 -8.88 41.75 -7.69
N LYS A 66 -8.25 41.52 -8.84
CA LYS A 66 -8.90 41.58 -10.15
C LYS A 66 -9.83 40.38 -10.31
N THR A 67 -11.09 40.62 -10.65
CA THR A 67 -12.04 39.57 -11.03
C THR A 67 -11.67 38.99 -12.39
N ASN A 68 -10.89 37.91 -12.39
CA ASN A 68 -10.49 37.17 -13.57
C ASN A 68 -10.47 35.64 -13.32
N THR A 69 -10.14 34.86 -14.34
CA THR A 69 -10.11 33.39 -14.27
C THR A 69 -9.19 32.87 -13.16
N SER A 70 -8.06 33.55 -12.88
CA SER A 70 -7.16 33.20 -11.77
C SER A 70 -7.83 33.35 -10.41
N MET A 71 -8.61 34.41 -10.19
CA MET A 71 -9.38 34.61 -8.96
C MET A 71 -10.45 33.55 -8.77
N THR A 72 -11.20 33.19 -9.83
CA THR A 72 -12.20 32.11 -9.77
C THR A 72 -11.54 30.77 -9.43
N LYS A 73 -10.37 30.47 -10.03
CA LYS A 73 -9.61 29.25 -9.74
C LYS A 73 -9.02 29.23 -8.33
N PHE A 74 -8.65 30.38 -7.80
CA PHE A 74 -8.20 30.50 -6.40
C PHE A 74 -9.32 30.23 -5.40
N GLU A 75 -10.53 30.77 -5.61
CA GLU A 75 -11.67 30.48 -4.74
C GLU A 75 -12.11 29.00 -4.83
N GLU A 76 -12.06 28.41 -6.03
CA GLU A 76 -12.27 26.97 -6.23
C GLU A 76 -11.25 26.15 -5.43
N PHE A 77 -9.96 26.49 -5.54
CA PHE A 77 -8.88 25.88 -4.77
C PHE A 77 -9.11 26.00 -3.26
N LYS A 78 -9.45 27.19 -2.76
CA LYS A 78 -9.66 27.44 -1.33
C LYS A 78 -10.78 26.56 -0.78
N ARG A 79 -11.92 26.49 -1.49
CA ARG A 79 -13.04 25.62 -1.14
C ARG A 79 -12.63 24.14 -1.10
N VAL A 80 -11.85 23.70 -2.09
CA VAL A 80 -11.33 22.32 -2.16
C VAL A 80 -10.38 22.04 -0.98
N LEU A 81 -9.45 22.96 -0.69
CA LEU A 81 -8.51 22.84 0.42
C LEU A 81 -9.23 22.75 1.76
N GLU A 82 -10.18 23.65 2.03
CA GLU A 82 -10.99 23.64 3.26
C GLU A 82 -11.77 22.33 3.42
N SER A 83 -12.40 21.86 2.34
CA SER A 83 -13.09 20.56 2.34
C SER A 83 -12.14 19.40 2.63
N MET A 84 -10.91 19.43 2.09
CA MET A 84 -9.91 18.38 2.28
C MET A 84 -9.32 18.39 3.69
N VAL A 85 -9.09 19.56 4.27
CA VAL A 85 -8.67 19.71 5.67
C VAL A 85 -9.73 19.12 6.61
N LYS A 86 -11.00 19.52 6.44
CA LYS A 86 -12.11 18.99 7.24
C LYS A 86 -12.25 17.48 7.10
N LYS A 87 -12.10 16.95 5.87
CA LYS A 87 -12.11 15.50 5.62
C LYS A 87 -10.94 14.80 6.33
N ALA A 88 -9.74 15.38 6.32
CA ALA A 88 -8.57 14.83 7.00
C ALA A 88 -8.75 14.80 8.53
N GLU A 89 -9.34 15.85 9.10
CA GLU A 89 -9.70 15.90 10.53
C GLU A 89 -10.73 14.83 10.89
N ASN A 90 -11.81 14.71 10.12
CA ASN A 90 -12.82 13.67 10.30
C ASN A 90 -12.20 12.27 10.20
N ASN A 91 -11.31 12.04 9.22
CA ASN A 91 -10.60 10.76 9.08
C ASN A 91 -9.74 10.43 10.31
N ARG A 92 -9.07 11.43 10.91
CA ARG A 92 -8.31 11.25 12.15
C ARG A 92 -9.23 10.85 13.31
N LEU A 93 -10.33 11.56 13.48
CA LEU A 93 -11.31 11.25 14.52
C LEU A 93 -11.93 9.87 14.32
N LEU A 94 -12.30 9.52 13.09
CA LEU A 94 -12.77 8.19 12.73
C LEU A 94 -11.73 7.11 13.07
N GLN A 95 -10.44 7.33 12.87
CA GLN A 95 -9.40 6.39 13.31
C GLN A 95 -9.41 6.17 14.83
N HIS A 96 -9.56 7.24 15.62
CA HIS A 96 -9.64 7.12 17.07
C HIS A 96 -10.91 6.41 17.53
N LEU A 97 -12.07 6.74 16.93
CA LEU A 97 -13.34 6.05 17.22
C LEU A 97 -13.27 4.57 16.85
N ARG A 98 -12.62 4.23 15.73
CA ARG A 98 -12.37 2.83 15.33
C ARG A 98 -11.50 2.09 16.34
N PHE A 99 -10.44 2.73 16.85
CA PHE A 99 -9.62 2.16 17.91
C PHE A 99 -10.44 1.93 19.19
N LEU A 100 -11.28 2.88 19.58
CA LEU A 100 -12.17 2.72 20.74
C LEU A 100 -13.15 1.55 20.55
N GLN A 101 -13.78 1.41 19.38
CA GLN A 101 -14.62 0.24 19.06
C GLN A 101 -13.86 -1.08 19.19
N GLN A 102 -12.60 -1.13 18.75
CA GLN A 102 -11.75 -2.32 18.87
C GLN A 102 -11.45 -2.71 20.32
N VAL A 103 -11.44 -1.74 21.25
CA VAL A 103 -11.23 -2.00 22.68
C VAL A 103 -12.55 -2.35 23.37
N LEU A 104 -13.62 -1.63 23.06
CA LEU A 104 -14.92 -1.81 23.73
C LEU A 104 -15.58 -3.14 23.35
N THR A 105 -15.50 -3.56 22.08
CA THR A 105 -16.20 -4.76 21.60
C THR A 105 -15.75 -6.05 22.31
N PRO A 106 -14.43 -6.36 22.41
CA PRO A 106 -13.98 -7.55 23.14
C PRO A 106 -14.33 -7.50 24.63
N LEU A 107 -14.33 -6.30 25.24
CA LEU A 107 -14.73 -6.12 26.63
C LEU A 107 -16.23 -6.40 26.82
N SER A 108 -17.07 -5.89 25.92
CA SER A 108 -18.52 -6.10 25.91
C SER A 108 -18.86 -7.59 25.79
N LYS A 109 -18.22 -8.28 24.84
CA LYS A 109 -18.35 -9.74 24.68
C LYS A 109 -17.82 -10.52 25.88
N GLY A 110 -16.65 -10.15 26.40
CA GLY A 110 -16.08 -10.77 27.58
C GLY A 110 -16.98 -10.63 28.81
N LEU A 111 -17.63 -9.49 29.00
CA LEU A 111 -18.62 -9.30 30.06
C LEU A 111 -19.87 -10.13 29.81
N SER A 112 -20.38 -10.15 28.57
CA SER A 112 -21.54 -10.93 28.18
C SER A 112 -21.33 -12.42 28.40
N ALA A 113 -20.20 -12.98 27.99
CA ALA A 113 -19.79 -14.36 28.25
C ALA A 113 -19.79 -14.69 29.75
N ARG A 114 -19.25 -13.79 30.58
CA ARG A 114 -19.24 -13.94 32.06
C ARG A 114 -20.65 -13.83 32.67
N ILE A 115 -21.53 -13.03 32.10
CA ILE A 115 -22.94 -12.92 32.52
C ILE A 115 -23.71 -14.21 32.16
N GLU A 116 -23.51 -14.72 30.95
CA GLU A 116 -24.15 -15.94 30.45
C GLU A 116 -23.63 -17.22 31.14
N LEU A 117 -22.47 -17.15 31.81
CA LEU A 117 -21.87 -18.28 32.53
C LEU A 117 -22.83 -18.94 33.53
N LYS A 118 -23.66 -18.15 34.23
CA LYS A 118 -24.64 -18.66 35.20
C LYS A 118 -25.71 -19.55 34.56
N LYS A 119 -25.94 -19.43 33.25
CA LYS A 119 -26.94 -20.19 32.50
C LYS A 119 -26.39 -21.50 31.92
N LYS A 120 -25.07 -21.72 31.97
CA LYS A 120 -24.41 -22.94 31.46
C LYS A 120 -24.11 -23.90 32.62
N THR A 121 -24.28 -25.20 32.39
CA THR A 121 -23.86 -26.20 33.39
C THR A 121 -22.33 -26.23 33.53
N GLU A 122 -21.84 -26.92 34.56
CA GLU A 122 -20.39 -27.12 34.73
C GLU A 122 -19.79 -27.94 33.59
N GLU A 123 -20.44 -29.05 33.24
CA GLU A 123 -20.05 -29.93 32.13
C GLU A 123 -20.06 -29.20 30.77
N GLU A 124 -21.09 -28.41 30.47
CA GLU A 124 -21.16 -27.59 29.25
C GLU A 124 -19.99 -26.59 29.19
N CYS A 125 -19.63 -26.00 30.33
CA CYS A 125 -18.54 -25.05 30.41
C CYS A 125 -17.18 -25.74 30.21
N LEU A 126 -16.94 -26.88 30.86
CA LEU A 126 -15.69 -27.63 30.73
C LEU A 126 -15.47 -28.12 29.30
N SER A 127 -16.52 -28.67 28.66
CA SER A 127 -16.47 -29.08 27.25
C SER A 127 -16.14 -27.91 26.31
N LEU A 128 -16.72 -26.74 26.58
CA LEU A 128 -16.48 -25.54 25.77
C LEU A 128 -15.06 -24.99 25.96
N LEU A 129 -14.56 -24.97 27.20
CA LEU A 129 -13.20 -24.56 27.54
C LEU A 129 -12.16 -25.45 26.84
N GLU A 130 -12.34 -26.77 26.89
CA GLU A 130 -11.42 -27.72 26.25
C GLU A 130 -11.38 -27.53 24.74
N ARG A 131 -12.55 -27.39 24.11
CA ARG A 131 -12.67 -27.13 22.66
C ARG A 131 -11.96 -25.84 22.25
N HIS A 132 -12.19 -24.76 22.97
CA HIS A 132 -11.57 -23.48 22.66
C HIS A 132 -10.08 -23.46 22.94
N ARG A 133 -9.62 -24.09 24.01
CA ARG A 133 -8.18 -24.21 24.30
C ARG A 133 -7.47 -24.94 23.17
N LYS A 134 -8.00 -26.09 22.73
CA LYS A 134 -7.46 -26.84 21.60
C LYS A 134 -7.40 -25.99 20.33
N LYS A 135 -8.49 -25.28 20.02
CA LYS A 135 -8.55 -24.41 18.83
C LYS A 135 -7.58 -23.22 18.91
N ILE A 136 -7.32 -22.64 20.08
CA ILE A 136 -6.30 -21.59 20.25
C ILE A 136 -4.91 -22.13 19.99
N ASP A 137 -4.60 -23.31 20.53
CA ASP A 137 -3.29 -23.94 20.33
C ASP A 137 -3.09 -24.29 18.84
N GLU A 138 -4.13 -24.78 18.16
CA GLU A 138 -4.16 -24.97 16.69
C GLU A 138 -3.91 -23.66 15.94
N LEU A 139 -4.66 -22.58 16.23
CA LEU A 139 -4.50 -21.28 15.58
C LEU A 139 -3.13 -20.65 15.84
N THR A 140 -2.56 -20.88 17.02
CA THR A 140 -1.21 -20.42 17.37
C THR A 140 -0.17 -21.11 16.49
N LYS A 141 -0.32 -22.42 16.30
CA LYS A 141 0.53 -23.20 15.39
C LYS A 141 0.37 -22.75 13.94
N GLU A 142 -0.87 -22.55 13.48
CA GLU A 142 -1.17 -22.03 12.14
C GLU A 142 -0.51 -20.66 11.90
N CYS A 143 -0.46 -19.77 12.90
CA CYS A 143 0.22 -18.47 12.76
C CYS A 143 1.73 -18.60 12.52
N ILE A 144 2.39 -19.56 13.18
CA ILE A 144 3.83 -19.82 12.99
C ILE A 144 4.07 -20.43 11.60
N GLU A 145 3.24 -21.38 11.18
CA GLU A 145 3.35 -22.02 9.87
C GLU A 145 3.09 -21.01 8.74
N ALA A 146 2.06 -20.16 8.88
CA ALA A 146 1.72 -19.12 7.92
C ALA A 146 2.86 -18.10 7.76
N ARG A 147 3.51 -17.70 8.87
CA ARG A 147 4.70 -16.82 8.82
C ARG A 147 5.77 -17.38 7.89
N ASN A 148 6.14 -18.64 8.10
CA ASN A 148 7.18 -19.29 7.31
C ASN A 148 6.76 -19.40 5.83
N ALA A 149 5.50 -19.76 5.57
CA ALA A 149 4.96 -19.83 4.22
C ALA A 149 5.03 -18.46 3.50
N PHE A 150 4.67 -17.37 4.18
CA PHE A 150 4.73 -16.02 3.60
C PHE A 150 6.17 -15.55 3.34
N LEU A 151 7.11 -15.86 4.25
CA LEU A 151 8.52 -15.54 4.05
C LEU A 151 9.11 -16.29 2.85
N VAL A 152 8.82 -17.59 2.73
CA VAL A 152 9.24 -18.40 1.58
C VAL A 152 8.63 -17.87 0.28
N LYS A 153 7.33 -17.53 0.28
CA LYS A 153 6.67 -16.95 -0.89
C LYS A 153 7.29 -15.62 -1.30
N ASN A 154 7.67 -14.76 -0.34
CA ASN A 154 8.36 -13.50 -0.61
C ASN A 154 9.76 -13.71 -1.20
N ILE A 155 10.54 -14.66 -0.67
CA ILE A 155 11.86 -15.01 -1.23
C ILE A 155 11.72 -15.50 -2.66
N LYS A 156 10.81 -16.44 -2.90
CA LYS A 156 10.55 -16.99 -4.22
C LYS A 156 10.12 -15.91 -5.22
N ALA A 157 9.24 -14.99 -4.81
CA ALA A 157 8.82 -13.89 -5.67
C ALA A 157 10.01 -13.03 -6.13
N LYS A 158 10.95 -12.69 -5.23
CA LYS A 158 12.17 -11.96 -5.60
C LYS A 158 13.02 -12.72 -6.61
N GLU A 159 13.22 -14.01 -6.37
CA GLU A 159 14.01 -14.88 -7.24
C GLU A 159 13.36 -15.00 -8.63
N ASP A 160 12.04 -15.21 -8.69
CA ASP A 160 11.27 -15.31 -9.93
C ASP A 160 11.31 -13.99 -10.71
N ILE A 161 11.19 -12.83 -10.05
CA ILE A 161 11.29 -11.51 -10.67
C ILE A 161 12.70 -11.29 -11.26
N ALA A 162 13.73 -11.55 -10.47
CA ALA A 162 15.13 -11.42 -10.87
C ALA A 162 15.47 -12.36 -12.03
N GLN A 163 14.98 -13.60 -11.98
CA GLN A 163 15.16 -14.62 -13.01
C GLN A 163 14.46 -14.21 -14.31
N GLY A 164 13.19 -13.79 -14.25
CA GLY A 164 12.44 -13.35 -15.43
C GLY A 164 13.12 -12.17 -16.15
N CYS A 165 13.64 -11.20 -15.38
CA CYS A 165 14.42 -10.10 -15.95
C CYS A 165 15.69 -10.60 -16.65
N TYR A 166 16.47 -11.45 -15.96
CA TYR A 166 17.69 -12.02 -16.51
C TYR A 166 17.43 -12.81 -17.80
N GLU A 167 16.41 -13.67 -17.80
CA GLU A 167 16.05 -14.50 -18.95
C GLU A 167 15.70 -13.63 -20.15
N TYR A 168 14.85 -12.63 -19.95
CA TYR A 168 14.51 -11.68 -21.01
C TYR A 168 15.74 -10.96 -21.55
N MET A 169 16.56 -10.40 -20.67
CA MET A 169 17.79 -9.68 -21.01
C MET A 169 18.84 -10.58 -21.69
N SER A 170 18.79 -11.89 -21.46
CA SER A 170 19.68 -12.87 -22.09
C SER A 170 19.29 -13.19 -23.53
N THR A 171 18.05 -12.90 -23.94
CA THR A 171 17.61 -13.10 -25.33
C THR A 171 18.19 -12.04 -26.26
N SER A 172 18.33 -12.39 -27.55
CA SER A 172 18.77 -11.42 -28.58
C SER A 172 17.81 -10.23 -28.70
N VAL A 173 16.50 -10.49 -28.60
CA VAL A 173 15.45 -9.46 -28.62
C VAL A 173 15.56 -8.56 -27.40
N GLY A 174 15.66 -9.13 -26.20
CA GLY A 174 15.78 -8.37 -24.96
C GLY A 174 17.04 -7.52 -24.92
N LYS A 175 18.20 -8.10 -25.25
CA LYS A 175 19.46 -7.35 -25.39
C LYS A 175 19.31 -6.16 -26.32
N THR A 176 18.68 -6.35 -27.48
CA THR A 176 18.48 -5.27 -28.45
C THR A 176 17.60 -4.16 -27.89
N LYS A 177 16.49 -4.49 -27.22
CA LYS A 177 15.59 -3.49 -26.63
C LYS A 177 16.21 -2.75 -25.44
N VAL A 178 16.91 -3.46 -24.56
CA VAL A 178 17.63 -2.86 -23.42
C VAL A 178 18.69 -1.89 -23.90
N LEU A 179 19.49 -2.29 -24.90
CA LEU A 179 20.53 -1.45 -25.46
C LEU A 179 19.99 -0.31 -26.33
N ASN A 180 18.72 -0.31 -26.73
CA ASN A 180 18.13 0.74 -27.57
C ASN A 180 16.77 1.18 -27.02
N PRO A 181 16.74 1.79 -25.81
CA PRO A 181 15.49 2.24 -25.24
C PRO A 181 14.91 3.41 -26.05
N PRO A 182 13.59 3.60 -26.04
CA PRO A 182 12.97 4.77 -26.65
C PRO A 182 13.56 6.05 -26.04
N ASN A 183 13.75 7.07 -26.87
CA ASN A 183 14.32 8.38 -26.52
C ASN A 183 15.83 8.38 -26.19
N ARG A 184 16.57 7.32 -26.53
CA ARG A 184 18.04 7.37 -26.57
C ARG A 184 18.58 7.08 -27.95
N THR A 185 19.70 7.71 -28.28
CA THR A 185 20.47 7.41 -29.49
C THR A 185 20.75 5.90 -29.55
N PRO A 186 20.48 5.21 -30.67
CA PRO A 186 20.78 3.79 -30.77
C PRO A 186 22.25 3.48 -30.44
N ILE A 187 22.51 2.38 -29.73
CA ILE A 187 23.83 2.02 -29.21
C ILE A 187 24.90 1.93 -30.33
N ALA A 188 24.45 1.66 -31.56
CA ALA A 188 25.29 1.64 -32.74
C ALA A 188 26.00 2.99 -33.02
N TYR A 189 25.40 4.11 -32.62
CA TYR A 189 25.92 5.46 -32.87
C TYR A 189 26.60 6.09 -31.64
N VAL A 190 26.69 5.37 -30.52
CA VAL A 190 27.36 5.87 -29.31
C VAL A 190 28.88 5.70 -29.46
N ASN A 191 29.64 6.75 -29.13
CA ASN A 191 31.10 6.72 -29.20
C ASN A 191 31.72 5.78 -28.13
N ARG A 192 32.38 4.73 -28.60
CA ARG A 192 32.89 3.62 -27.78
C ARG A 192 34.26 3.86 -27.16
N TYR A 193 35.02 4.84 -27.67
CA TYR A 193 36.36 5.17 -27.19
C TYR A 193 36.35 6.19 -26.05
N THR A 194 35.18 6.43 -25.46
CA THR A 194 35.02 7.33 -24.32
C THR A 194 34.92 6.51 -23.04
N VAL A 195 35.46 7.04 -21.94
CA VAL A 195 35.29 6.50 -20.56
C VAL A 195 33.80 6.36 -20.18
N ASN A 196 32.90 6.98 -20.96
CA ASN A 196 31.47 6.96 -20.75
C ASN A 196 30.74 5.80 -21.44
N PHE A 197 31.40 4.95 -22.25
CA PHE A 197 30.70 3.86 -22.95
C PHE A 197 30.20 2.76 -22.00
N GLU A 198 31.03 2.33 -21.03
CA GLU A 198 30.61 1.36 -20.00
C GLU A 198 29.43 1.92 -19.17
N LYS A 199 29.54 3.19 -18.75
CA LYS A 199 28.48 3.89 -18.02
C LYS A 199 27.19 4.05 -18.83
N GLU A 200 27.29 4.21 -20.15
CA GLU A 200 26.11 4.28 -21.02
C GLU A 200 25.40 2.93 -21.11
N ILE A 201 26.15 1.82 -21.18
CA ILE A 201 25.56 0.46 -21.14
C ILE A 201 24.90 0.22 -19.78
N GLU A 202 25.61 0.53 -18.68
CA GLU A 202 25.08 0.43 -17.32
C GLU A 202 23.80 1.25 -17.16
N GLY A 203 23.81 2.52 -17.57
CA GLY A 203 22.65 3.41 -17.49
C GLY A 203 21.44 2.93 -18.31
N ARG A 204 21.66 2.24 -19.43
CA ARG A 204 20.57 1.62 -20.22
C ARG A 204 20.01 0.37 -19.56
N VAL A 205 20.87 -0.46 -18.98
CA VAL A 205 20.46 -1.63 -18.19
C VAL A 205 19.64 -1.19 -16.98
N ASP A 206 20.12 -0.18 -16.26
CA ASP A 206 19.46 0.36 -15.07
C ASP A 206 18.09 0.95 -15.39
N LEU A 207 17.99 1.73 -16.47
CA LEU A 207 16.72 2.27 -16.95
C LEU A 207 15.71 1.16 -17.29
N TYR A 208 16.17 0.06 -17.88
CA TYR A 208 15.29 -1.06 -18.18
C TYR A 208 14.82 -1.77 -16.89
N VAL A 209 15.74 -2.05 -15.97
CA VAL A 209 15.40 -2.72 -14.70
C VAL A 209 14.41 -1.89 -13.89
N GLU A 210 14.61 -0.58 -13.80
CA GLU A 210 13.69 0.32 -13.11
C GLU A 210 12.26 0.20 -13.66
N LYS A 211 12.10 0.25 -14.99
CA LYS A 211 10.79 0.09 -15.64
C LYS A 211 10.21 -1.30 -15.43
N TYR A 212 11.04 -2.34 -15.47
CA TYR A 212 10.61 -3.70 -15.24
C TYR A 212 10.09 -3.91 -13.81
N LEU A 213 10.77 -3.34 -12.81
CA LEU A 213 10.35 -3.41 -11.41
C LEU A 213 9.05 -2.65 -11.13
N GLN A 214 8.74 -1.64 -11.96
CA GLN A 214 7.47 -0.90 -11.93
C GLN A 214 6.36 -1.55 -12.76
N SER A 215 6.62 -2.70 -13.39
CA SER A 215 5.62 -3.36 -14.24
C SER A 215 4.46 -3.93 -13.43
N ASP A 216 3.28 -3.99 -14.07
CA ASP A 216 2.07 -4.59 -13.50
C ASP A 216 2.30 -6.03 -13.02
N ASP A 217 3.17 -6.79 -13.67
CA ASP A 217 3.44 -8.18 -13.31
C ASP A 217 4.16 -8.29 -11.96
N VAL A 218 5.15 -7.43 -11.73
CA VAL A 218 5.86 -7.32 -10.44
C VAL A 218 4.90 -6.86 -9.35
N LEU A 219 4.08 -5.84 -9.63
CA LEU A 219 3.09 -5.32 -8.70
C LEU A 219 2.07 -6.40 -8.29
N LYS A 220 1.48 -7.10 -9.26
CA LYS A 220 0.50 -8.18 -9.02
C LYS A 220 1.08 -9.31 -8.17
N MET A 221 2.38 -9.61 -8.30
CA MET A 221 3.02 -10.64 -7.51
C MET A 221 3.07 -10.28 -6.02
N TYR A 222 3.40 -9.03 -5.69
CA TYR A 222 3.39 -8.55 -4.31
C TYR A 222 1.97 -8.34 -3.76
N GLU A 223 1.03 -7.87 -4.59
CA GLU A 223 -0.39 -7.80 -4.23
C GLU A 223 -0.97 -9.18 -3.89
N SER A 224 -0.54 -10.23 -4.60
CA SER A 224 -0.91 -11.61 -4.29
C SER A 224 -0.43 -12.05 -2.90
N ILE A 225 0.81 -11.73 -2.51
CA ILE A 225 1.32 -12.03 -1.16
C ILE A 225 0.50 -11.29 -0.10
N GLN A 226 0.23 -10.01 -0.32
CA GLN A 226 -0.58 -9.21 0.60
C GLN A 226 -2.00 -9.77 0.74
N LYS A 227 -2.63 -10.18 -0.37
CA LYS A 227 -3.96 -10.78 -0.37
C LYS A 227 -4.00 -12.07 0.45
N ASP A 228 -2.98 -12.91 0.34
CA ASP A 228 -2.89 -14.14 1.13
C ASP A 228 -2.75 -13.85 2.62
N ILE A 229 -1.91 -12.88 2.99
CA ILE A 229 -1.76 -12.43 4.39
C ILE A 229 -3.12 -11.94 4.94
N ASN A 230 -3.85 -11.14 4.14
CA ASN A 230 -5.16 -10.62 4.54
C ASN A 230 -6.18 -11.73 4.72
N THR A 231 -6.23 -12.67 3.77
CA THR A 231 -7.14 -13.82 3.81
C THR A 231 -6.87 -14.70 5.04
N PHE A 232 -5.59 -14.90 5.37
CA PHE A 232 -5.21 -15.62 6.59
C PHE A 232 -5.65 -14.88 7.86
N CYS A 233 -5.44 -13.57 7.93
CA CYS A 233 -5.91 -12.76 9.05
C CYS A 233 -7.43 -12.81 9.21
N GLU A 234 -8.17 -12.72 8.10
CA GLU A 234 -9.64 -12.85 8.07
C GLU A 234 -10.09 -14.16 8.68
N LYS A 235 -9.47 -15.27 8.26
CA LYS A 235 -9.75 -16.61 8.77
C LYS A 235 -9.53 -16.67 10.29
N VAL A 236 -8.37 -16.27 10.79
CA VAL A 236 -8.05 -16.37 12.23
C VAL A 236 -8.99 -15.48 13.07
N ILE A 237 -9.29 -14.28 12.60
CA ILE A 237 -10.21 -13.37 13.31
C ILE A 237 -11.63 -13.92 13.30
N SER A 238 -12.07 -14.50 12.18
CA SER A 238 -13.38 -15.13 12.06
C SER A 238 -13.51 -16.32 13.03
N ASP A 239 -12.49 -17.18 13.09
CA ASP A 239 -12.46 -18.31 14.02
C ASP A 239 -12.56 -17.84 15.49
N LEU A 240 -11.82 -16.78 15.85
CA LEU A 240 -11.89 -16.21 17.20
C LEU A 240 -13.25 -15.59 17.51
N SER A 241 -13.89 -14.92 16.56
CA SER A 241 -15.24 -14.39 16.76
C SER A 241 -16.25 -15.52 16.97
N GLY A 242 -16.17 -16.59 16.19
CA GLY A 242 -17.04 -17.76 16.39
C GLY A 242 -16.87 -18.37 17.78
N MET A 243 -15.65 -18.40 18.31
CA MET A 243 -15.38 -18.86 19.67
C MET A 243 -15.96 -17.92 20.73
N GLU A 244 -15.92 -16.60 20.52
CA GLU A 244 -16.59 -15.65 21.42
C GLU A 244 -18.11 -15.85 21.42
N ASP A 245 -18.69 -16.11 20.26
CA ASP A 245 -20.14 -16.25 20.08
C ASP A 245 -20.66 -17.55 20.71
N ASP A 246 -19.86 -18.63 20.76
CA ASP A 246 -20.21 -19.86 21.48
C ASP A 246 -20.48 -19.64 22.99
N TRP A 247 -19.88 -18.60 23.58
CA TRP A 247 -20.14 -18.22 24.98
C TRP A 247 -21.48 -17.50 25.17
N ILE A 248 -21.99 -16.83 24.14
CA ILE A 248 -23.14 -15.95 24.19
C ILE A 248 -24.30 -16.62 23.43
N LYS A 249 -25.07 -17.49 24.08
CA LYS A 249 -26.28 -18.08 23.46
C LYS A 249 -27.28 -16.97 23.11
N ASN A 250 -27.62 -16.83 21.82
CA ASN A 250 -28.71 -16.00 21.29
C ASN A 250 -28.58 -14.47 21.48
N THR A 251 -27.48 -13.86 21.03
CA THR A 251 -27.55 -12.49 20.51
C THR A 251 -27.32 -12.57 19.00
N SER A 252 -28.39 -12.39 18.23
CA SER A 252 -28.43 -12.45 16.76
C SER A 252 -27.60 -11.38 16.05
N ASP A 253 -26.75 -10.65 16.75
CA ASP A 253 -25.92 -9.61 16.17
C ASP A 253 -24.63 -10.27 15.69
N THR A 254 -24.79 -11.03 14.61
CA THR A 254 -23.69 -11.51 13.78
C THR A 254 -22.82 -10.30 13.44
N TRP A 255 -21.51 -10.44 13.63
CA TRP A 255 -20.58 -9.37 13.28
C TRP A 255 -20.87 -8.87 11.86
N PRO A 256 -21.10 -7.57 11.66
CA PRO A 256 -21.03 -7.05 10.32
C PRO A 256 -19.59 -7.25 9.84
N LEU A 257 -19.44 -7.79 8.64
CA LEU A 257 -18.19 -7.98 7.89
C LEU A 257 -17.27 -6.73 7.93
N SER A 258 -17.83 -5.55 8.24
CA SER A 258 -17.14 -4.28 8.50
C SER A 258 -16.14 -4.30 9.64
N THR A 259 -16.34 -5.08 10.71
CA THR A 259 -15.45 -5.08 11.89
C THR A 259 -14.21 -5.95 11.67
N ILE A 260 -14.35 -7.04 10.90
CA ILE A 260 -13.22 -7.84 10.38
C ILE A 260 -12.40 -6.98 9.40
N LYS A 261 -13.08 -6.29 8.46
CA LYS A 261 -12.46 -5.31 7.56
C LYS A 261 -11.76 -4.16 8.31
N LEU A 262 -12.26 -3.74 9.47
CA LEU A 262 -11.66 -2.72 10.32
C LEU A 262 -10.35 -3.17 10.98
N LEU A 263 -10.29 -4.40 11.47
CA LEU A 263 -9.07 -4.97 12.05
C LEU A 263 -7.98 -5.17 10.98
N LEU A 264 -8.37 -5.63 9.80
CA LEU A 264 -7.49 -5.66 8.63
C LEU A 264 -7.08 -4.26 8.20
N SER A 265 -7.99 -3.28 8.28
CA SER A 265 -7.66 -1.91 7.88
C SER A 265 -6.51 -1.31 8.71
N LEU A 266 -6.37 -1.68 9.99
CA LEU A 266 -5.28 -1.19 10.85
C LEU A 266 -3.95 -1.91 10.57
N VAL A 267 -4.01 -3.17 10.13
CA VAL A 267 -2.86 -4.05 9.88
C VAL A 267 -2.31 -3.87 8.46
N VAL A 268 -3.20 -3.56 7.51
CA VAL A 268 -2.95 -3.63 6.06
C VAL A 268 -2.84 -2.23 5.42
N PHE A 269 -3.42 -1.17 6.03
CA PHE A 269 -3.23 0.20 5.52
C PHE A 269 -1.86 0.82 5.86
N THR A 270 -0.83 0.04 6.21
CA THR A 270 0.55 0.54 6.10
C THR A 270 1.06 0.42 4.66
N SER A 271 0.29 1.05 3.76
CA SER A 271 0.75 2.02 2.78
C SER A 271 0.83 1.59 1.30
N PRO A 272 0.35 2.45 0.37
CA PRO A 272 0.78 2.49 -1.03
C PRO A 272 2.29 2.78 -1.21
N VAL A 273 3.07 2.89 -0.13
CA VAL A 273 4.49 3.25 -0.14
C VAL A 273 5.34 2.33 -1.01
N TRP A 274 4.92 1.11 -1.34
CA TRP A 274 5.77 0.24 -2.19
C TRP A 274 5.69 0.64 -3.66
N LEU A 275 4.55 1.17 -4.10
CA LEU A 275 4.45 1.82 -5.41
C LEU A 275 5.44 2.98 -5.51
N THR A 276 5.64 3.74 -4.42
CA THR A 276 6.68 4.78 -4.37
C THR A 276 8.10 4.23 -4.14
N ALA A 277 8.26 3.11 -3.43
CA ALA A 277 9.56 2.50 -3.15
C ALA A 277 10.17 1.88 -4.43
N LEU A 278 9.34 1.39 -5.35
CA LEU A 278 9.78 0.92 -6.68
C LEU A 278 10.21 2.07 -7.62
N THR A 279 9.90 3.33 -7.27
CA THR A 279 10.32 4.51 -8.05
C THR A 279 11.63 5.14 -7.58
N VAL A 280 12.16 4.70 -6.44
CA VAL A 280 13.39 5.25 -5.86
C VAL A 280 14.46 4.17 -5.88
N GLY A 281 15.22 4.08 -6.96
CA GLY A 281 16.55 3.53 -6.83
C GLY A 281 17.08 2.75 -8.01
N PHE A 282 17.45 3.43 -9.09
CA PHE A 282 18.57 3.04 -9.93
C PHE A 282 19.21 4.32 -10.52
N GLY A 283 20.08 4.98 -9.75
CA GLY A 283 21.11 5.88 -10.30
C GLY A 283 20.74 7.06 -11.20
N VAL A 284 19.49 7.51 -11.31
CA VAL A 284 19.14 8.69 -12.13
C VAL A 284 18.29 9.69 -11.36
N SER A 285 18.86 10.87 -11.14
CA SER A 285 18.16 12.07 -10.67
C SER A 285 17.15 12.55 -11.73
N ALA A 286 15.85 12.46 -11.42
CA ALA A 286 14.71 13.32 -11.77
C ALA A 286 14.49 13.92 -13.20
N ALA A 287 15.37 13.71 -14.19
CA ALA A 287 15.36 14.46 -15.44
C ALA A 287 14.85 13.70 -16.68
N ALA A 288 14.45 12.43 -16.59
CA ALA A 288 14.12 11.63 -17.78
C ALA A 288 12.72 10.97 -17.75
N ALA A 289 11.74 11.60 -17.08
CA ALA A 289 10.34 11.12 -17.06
C ALA A 289 9.42 11.87 -18.04
N ALA A 290 9.97 12.62 -19.00
CA ALA A 290 9.20 13.22 -20.10
C ALA A 290 9.29 12.31 -21.33
N GLY A 291 8.19 11.63 -21.67
CA GLY A 291 8.03 10.95 -22.95
C GLY A 291 7.80 9.45 -22.85
N LEU A 292 6.61 9.03 -22.43
CA LEU A 292 6.12 7.67 -22.67
C LEU A 292 4.62 7.71 -23.01
N VAL A 293 4.30 7.94 -24.29
CA VAL A 293 3.37 7.13 -25.10
C VAL A 293 3.62 7.50 -26.56
N TYR A 294 4.32 6.64 -27.30
CA TYR A 294 4.06 6.44 -28.74
C TYR A 294 4.47 5.00 -29.08
N ILE A 295 3.46 4.19 -29.42
CA ILE A 295 3.66 2.91 -30.09
C ILE A 295 4.03 3.24 -31.52
N LEU A 296 5.29 3.00 -31.90
CA LEU A 296 5.69 2.90 -33.29
C LEU A 296 6.49 1.62 -33.47
N VAL A 297 5.82 0.64 -34.09
CA VAL A 297 6.43 -0.55 -34.65
C VAL A 297 7.35 -0.09 -35.78
N GLY A 298 8.66 -0.15 -35.52
CA GLY A 298 9.70 0.09 -36.51
C GLY A 298 10.82 -0.91 -36.32
N THR A 299 10.78 -2.00 -37.08
CA THR A 299 11.85 -2.99 -37.17
C THR A 299 13.03 -2.39 -37.94
N ALA A 300 14.00 -1.81 -37.23
CA ALA A 300 15.31 -1.49 -37.79
C ALA A 300 16.29 -2.63 -37.46
N SER A 301 16.39 -3.60 -38.35
CA SER A 301 17.45 -4.61 -38.33
C SER A 301 18.76 -3.93 -38.74
N VAL A 302 19.57 -3.52 -37.77
CA VAL A 302 20.93 -2.99 -38.01
C VAL A 302 21.94 -4.14 -37.89
N LEU A 303 22.54 -4.51 -39.02
CA LEU A 303 23.66 -5.44 -39.10
C LEU A 303 24.90 -4.80 -38.43
N LEU A 304 25.34 -5.40 -37.31
CA LEU A 304 26.58 -5.03 -36.62
C LEU A 304 27.78 -5.78 -37.22
N ASN A 305 28.90 -5.07 -37.36
CA ASN A 305 30.18 -5.58 -37.87
C ASN A 305 30.84 -6.55 -36.86
N LYS A 306 31.38 -7.69 -37.34
CA LYS A 306 31.70 -8.89 -36.52
C LYS A 306 32.76 -8.69 -35.44
N ASN A 307 33.74 -7.80 -35.62
CA ASN A 307 34.77 -7.54 -34.60
C ASN A 307 34.34 -6.49 -33.56
N THR A 308 33.39 -5.62 -33.91
CA THR A 308 32.84 -4.58 -33.03
C THR A 308 31.72 -5.08 -32.10
N ASP A 309 31.23 -6.30 -32.31
CA ASP A 309 30.18 -6.87 -31.46
C ASP A 309 30.74 -7.43 -30.14
N LYS A 310 32.04 -7.75 -30.10
CA LYS A 310 32.67 -8.44 -28.97
C LYS A 310 32.71 -7.59 -27.70
N ASP A 311 33.28 -6.37 -27.76
CA ASP A 311 33.44 -5.51 -26.57
C ASP A 311 32.08 -5.06 -26.00
N LEU A 312 31.12 -4.73 -26.86
CA LEU A 312 29.73 -4.42 -26.45
C LEU A 312 29.07 -5.64 -25.78
N ASN A 313 29.25 -6.82 -26.36
CA ASN A 313 28.69 -8.05 -25.81
C ASN A 313 29.34 -8.44 -24.48
N ASP A 314 30.64 -8.19 -24.33
CA ASP A 314 31.39 -8.50 -23.12
C ASP A 314 30.99 -7.56 -21.97
N GLU A 315 30.85 -6.26 -22.23
CA GLU A 315 30.38 -5.30 -21.21
C GLU A 315 28.90 -5.54 -20.85
N TYR A 316 28.03 -5.80 -21.84
CA TYR A 316 26.64 -6.17 -21.54
C TYR A 316 26.55 -7.47 -20.73
N LYS A 317 27.37 -8.49 -21.06
CA LYS A 317 27.43 -9.73 -20.27
C LYS A 317 27.93 -9.50 -18.86
N LYS A 318 28.86 -8.57 -18.65
CA LYS A 318 29.34 -8.17 -17.31
C LYS A 318 28.19 -7.60 -16.48
N GLN A 319 27.37 -6.72 -17.05
CA GLN A 319 26.15 -6.21 -16.39
C GLN A 319 25.11 -7.32 -16.14
N LEU A 320 24.93 -8.22 -17.12
CA LEU A 320 23.99 -9.34 -17.00
C LEU A 320 24.36 -10.32 -15.86
N ARG A 321 25.66 -10.50 -15.58
CA ARG A 321 26.13 -11.37 -14.47
C ARG A 321 25.73 -10.86 -13.09
N THR A 322 25.61 -9.54 -12.92
CA THR A 322 25.27 -8.92 -11.62
C THR A 322 23.78 -8.62 -11.47
N ILE A 323 23.00 -8.69 -12.56
CA ILE A 323 21.63 -8.18 -12.59
C ILE A 323 20.69 -8.86 -11.60
N ARG A 324 20.78 -10.19 -11.46
CA ARG A 324 19.91 -10.93 -10.52
C ARG A 324 20.13 -10.45 -9.09
N LYS A 325 21.39 -10.33 -8.70
CA LYS A 325 21.77 -9.83 -7.37
C LYS A 325 21.29 -8.38 -7.20
N LYS A 326 21.53 -7.52 -8.19
CA LYS A 326 21.13 -6.10 -8.14
C LYS A 326 19.61 -5.95 -7.98
N ILE A 327 18.82 -6.79 -8.65
CA ILE A 327 17.36 -6.83 -8.51
C ILE A 327 16.95 -7.35 -7.12
N CYS A 328 17.51 -8.46 -6.66
CA CYS A 328 17.20 -9.01 -5.35
C CYS A 328 17.53 -8.01 -4.22
N ASP A 329 18.71 -7.38 -4.28
CA ASP A 329 19.15 -6.37 -3.31
C ASP A 329 18.19 -5.17 -3.32
N HIS A 330 17.83 -4.66 -4.51
CA HIS A 330 16.87 -3.55 -4.63
C HIS A 330 15.48 -3.91 -4.08
N LEU A 331 15.00 -5.12 -4.39
CA LEU A 331 13.71 -5.59 -3.89
C LEU A 331 13.75 -5.76 -2.37
N ASP A 332 14.84 -6.26 -1.80
CA ASP A 332 15.01 -6.39 -0.36
C ASP A 332 14.98 -5.04 0.35
N GLU A 333 15.71 -4.05 -0.16
CA GLU A 333 15.76 -2.70 0.42
C GLU A 333 14.43 -1.95 0.34
N ASN A 334 13.58 -2.27 -0.64
CA ASN A 334 12.34 -1.56 -0.91
C ASN A 334 11.08 -2.37 -0.55
N CYS A 335 10.62 -3.25 -1.44
CA CYS A 335 9.35 -3.97 -1.26
C CYS A 335 9.43 -5.09 -0.22
N GLY A 336 10.55 -5.82 -0.20
CA GLY A 336 10.82 -6.96 0.66
C GLY A 336 10.79 -6.57 2.14
N VAL A 337 11.49 -5.51 2.53
CA VAL A 337 11.46 -5.00 3.91
C VAL A 337 10.04 -4.72 4.39
N VAL A 338 9.18 -4.18 3.53
CA VAL A 338 7.85 -3.80 3.98
C VAL A 338 6.87 -4.99 3.98
N ILE A 339 6.98 -5.94 3.03
CA ILE A 339 6.32 -7.25 3.15
C ILE A 339 6.73 -7.93 4.46
N ILE A 340 8.02 -7.98 4.76
CA ILE A 340 8.55 -8.64 5.96
C ILE A 340 7.99 -7.97 7.21
N LYS A 341 7.96 -6.62 7.26
CA LYS A 341 7.33 -5.88 8.36
C LYS A 341 5.86 -6.20 8.50
N LEU A 342 5.12 -6.32 7.39
CA LEU A 342 3.71 -6.72 7.41
C LEU A 342 3.54 -8.14 7.97
N ILE A 343 4.31 -9.10 7.48
CA ILE A 343 4.32 -10.49 7.96
C ILE A 343 4.60 -10.52 9.46
N SER A 344 5.66 -9.87 9.93
CA SER A 344 6.00 -9.79 11.35
C SER A 344 4.88 -9.13 12.17
N LYS A 345 4.35 -8.00 11.71
CA LYS A 345 3.27 -7.29 12.42
C LYS A 345 2.04 -8.17 12.59
N VAL A 346 1.66 -8.92 11.57
CA VAL A 346 0.52 -9.84 11.60
C VAL A 346 0.82 -11.03 12.53
N THR A 347 1.93 -11.72 12.27
CA THR A 347 2.18 -13.07 12.78
C THR A 347 2.87 -13.11 14.13
N GLU A 348 3.57 -12.05 14.54
CA GLU A 348 4.27 -11.98 15.83
C GLU A 348 3.62 -11.02 16.83
N ASP A 349 2.81 -10.07 16.35
CA ASP A 349 2.25 -9.03 17.20
C ASP A 349 0.72 -9.11 17.26
N VAL A 350 0.03 -8.85 16.14
CA VAL A 350 -1.42 -8.65 16.16
C VAL A 350 -2.20 -9.93 16.45
N LEU A 351 -1.97 -11.01 15.68
CA LEU A 351 -2.70 -12.26 15.90
C LEU A 351 -2.31 -12.94 17.22
N PRO A 352 -1.01 -13.06 17.57
CA PRO A 352 -0.62 -13.64 18.86
C PRO A 352 -1.18 -12.90 20.07
N LYS A 353 -1.17 -11.56 20.08
CA LYS A 353 -1.76 -10.79 21.19
C LYS A 353 -3.25 -11.04 21.33
N LYS A 354 -3.97 -11.17 20.22
CA LYS A 354 -5.41 -11.50 20.24
C LYS A 354 -5.65 -12.91 20.77
N LEU A 355 -4.91 -13.89 20.27
CA LEU A 355 -4.96 -15.27 20.75
C LEU A 355 -4.67 -15.34 22.26
N GLN A 356 -3.66 -14.61 22.72
CA GLN A 356 -3.30 -14.55 24.13
C GLN A 356 -4.39 -13.89 24.98
N THR A 357 -4.99 -12.80 24.49
CA THR A 357 -6.11 -12.12 25.18
C THR A 357 -7.29 -13.07 25.34
N PHE A 358 -7.62 -13.82 24.28
CA PHE A 358 -8.71 -14.79 24.31
C PHE A 358 -8.39 -15.98 25.23
N LYS A 359 -7.14 -16.46 25.22
CA LYS A 359 -6.65 -17.48 26.15
C LYS A 359 -6.77 -17.02 27.61
N THR A 360 -6.40 -15.78 27.92
CA THR A 360 -6.55 -15.21 29.27
C THR A 360 -8.03 -15.10 29.66
N MET A 361 -8.92 -14.72 28.74
CA MET A 361 -10.36 -14.69 29.00
C MET A 361 -10.90 -16.08 29.37
N ILE A 362 -10.55 -17.11 28.61
CA ILE A 362 -10.92 -18.51 28.86
C ILE A 362 -10.39 -18.98 30.22
N GLN A 363 -9.13 -18.67 30.52
CA GLN A 363 -8.52 -19.03 31.80
C GLN A 363 -9.28 -18.41 32.97
N GLN A 364 -9.61 -17.12 32.89
CA GLN A 364 -10.38 -16.43 33.93
C GLN A 364 -11.79 -17.01 34.10
N ILE A 365 -12.45 -17.39 33.00
CA ILE A 365 -13.76 -18.06 33.06
C ILE A 365 -13.64 -19.41 33.79
N SER A 366 -12.57 -20.16 33.53
CA SER A 366 -12.31 -21.44 34.17
C SER A 366 -11.97 -21.32 35.65
N GLU A 367 -11.07 -20.41 36.03
CA GLU A 367 -10.50 -20.33 37.38
C GLU A 367 -11.41 -19.58 38.36
N SER A 368 -12.20 -18.61 37.87
CA SER A 368 -12.97 -17.69 38.71
C SER A 368 -14.48 -17.87 38.55
N ARG A 369 -14.96 -19.03 38.09
CA ARG A 369 -16.38 -19.29 37.82
C ARG A 369 -17.30 -18.90 38.99
N ASP A 370 -16.97 -19.35 40.20
CA ASP A 370 -17.80 -19.11 41.38
C ASP A 370 -17.82 -17.62 41.75
N GLU A 371 -16.67 -16.96 41.67
CA GLU A 371 -16.54 -15.53 41.91
C GLU A 371 -17.30 -14.69 40.86
N ILE A 372 -17.21 -15.07 39.58
CA ILE A 372 -17.94 -14.46 38.46
C ILE A 372 -19.45 -14.63 38.67
N THR A 373 -19.88 -15.81 39.13
CA THR A 373 -21.29 -16.11 39.40
C THR A 373 -21.81 -15.36 40.62
N ALA A 374 -20.97 -15.11 41.63
CA ALA A 374 -21.29 -14.28 42.79
C ALA A 374 -21.38 -12.79 42.45
N ASN A 375 -20.57 -12.30 41.50
CA ASN A 375 -20.46 -10.87 41.16
C ASN A 375 -21.37 -10.39 39.99
N GLN A 376 -22.39 -11.16 39.61
CA GLN A 376 -23.26 -10.90 38.46
C GLN A 376 -23.85 -9.49 38.40
N ARG A 377 -24.26 -8.92 39.54
CA ARG A 377 -24.82 -7.56 39.59
C ARG A 377 -23.79 -6.51 39.14
N ARG A 378 -22.53 -6.63 39.58
CA ARG A 378 -21.45 -5.69 39.21
C ARG A 378 -21.09 -5.82 37.73
N LEU A 379 -21.08 -7.06 37.22
CA LEU A 379 -20.83 -7.33 35.79
C LEU A 379 -21.90 -6.69 34.89
N LYS A 380 -23.18 -6.77 35.26
CA LYS A 380 -24.26 -6.10 34.52
C LYS A 380 -24.11 -4.59 34.49
N VAL A 381 -23.80 -3.96 35.63
CA VAL A 381 -23.55 -2.51 35.69
C VAL A 381 -22.39 -2.09 34.77
N ASN A 382 -21.33 -2.90 34.72
CA ASN A 382 -20.21 -2.62 33.82
C ASN A 382 -20.59 -2.85 32.34
N ALA A 383 -21.37 -3.88 32.04
CA ALA A 383 -21.86 -4.14 30.68
C ALA A 383 -22.73 -2.98 30.17
N ASP A 384 -23.61 -2.43 31.01
CA ASP A 384 -24.42 -1.27 30.67
C ASP A 384 -23.57 -0.02 30.37
N LYS A 385 -22.51 0.21 31.15
CA LYS A 385 -21.57 1.31 30.90
C LYS A 385 -20.85 1.15 29.56
N ILE A 386 -20.35 -0.06 29.27
CA ILE A 386 -19.66 -0.33 28.00
C ILE A 386 -20.62 -0.16 26.82
N ARG A 387 -21.84 -0.70 26.92
CA ARG A 387 -22.88 -0.52 25.89
C ARG A 387 -23.18 0.96 25.61
N ASN A 388 -23.30 1.78 26.65
CA ASN A 388 -23.49 3.23 26.48
C ASN A 388 -22.30 3.89 25.76
N MET A 389 -21.07 3.45 26.05
CA MET A 389 -19.87 3.92 25.35
C MET A 389 -19.89 3.49 23.88
N GLU A 390 -20.24 2.24 23.59
CA GLU A 390 -20.36 1.72 22.22
C GLU A 390 -21.40 2.50 21.40
N GLU A 391 -22.58 2.75 21.98
CA GLU A 391 -23.63 3.55 21.33
C GLU A 391 -23.16 4.98 21.05
N THR A 392 -22.45 5.60 22.01
CA THR A 392 -21.89 6.95 21.84
C THR A 392 -20.86 7.00 20.72
N VAL A 393 -19.96 6.01 20.67
CA VAL A 393 -18.93 5.92 19.64
C VAL A 393 -19.54 5.69 18.25
N SER A 394 -20.57 4.84 18.15
CA SER A 394 -21.28 4.60 16.89
C SER A 394 -21.99 5.86 16.38
N LYS A 395 -22.70 6.58 17.25
CA LYS A 395 -23.35 7.86 16.90
C LYS A 395 -22.34 8.90 16.40
N LEU A 396 -21.19 9.03 17.09
CA LEU A 396 -20.13 9.95 16.66
C LEU A 396 -19.53 9.54 15.31
N ALA A 397 -19.38 8.24 15.06
CA ALA A 397 -18.86 7.76 13.78
C ALA A 397 -19.84 8.02 12.63
N GLU A 398 -21.14 7.86 12.84
CA GLU A 398 -22.19 8.19 11.87
C GLU A 398 -22.17 9.68 11.51
N CYS A 399 -22.12 10.57 12.52
CA CYS A 399 -22.05 12.02 12.31
C CYS A 399 -20.79 12.49 11.56
N LEU A 400 -19.68 11.74 11.64
CA LEU A 400 -18.43 12.08 10.94
C LEU A 400 -18.37 11.52 9.52
N ASN A 401 -19.22 10.54 9.20
CA ASN A 401 -19.34 9.94 7.87
C ASN A 401 -20.42 10.62 7.00
N SER A 402 -21.38 11.31 7.62
CA SER A 402 -22.33 12.24 6.97
C SER A 402 -21.67 13.54 6.58
#